data_AF-A0A973R5F8-F1
#
_entry.id   AF-A0A973R5F8-F1
#
_cell.length_a   1.000
_cell.length_b   1.000
_cell.length_c   1.000
_cell.angle_alpha   90.00
_cell.angle_beta   90.00
_cell.angle_gamma   90.00
#
_symmetry.space_group_name_H-M   'P 1'
#
loop_
_entity.id
_entity.type
_entity.pdbx_description
1 polymer ?
#
loop_
_entity_poly.entity_id
_entity_poly.type
_entity_poly.pdbx_seq_one_letter_code
_entity_poly.pdbx_strand_id
1 'polypeptide(L)' 'MNEQNKQVYHPGEIVPESGIYECDCGKAHEFNTDVKGHRFPPMHHDCPGGGWKLREATHAD' A
#
# COMPACT_ATOMS: atom_id res chain seq x y z
N MET A 1 -10.16 16.89 7.67
CA MET A 1 -9.06 16.35 8.50
C MET A 1 -8.56 15.09 7.81
N ASN A 2 -7.54 15.17 6.94
CA ASN A 2 -6.94 13.98 6.34
C ASN A 2 -5.67 13.64 7.10
N GLU A 3 -5.84 13.02 8.27
CA GLU A 3 -4.83 12.11 8.78
C GLU A 3 -4.75 10.96 7.76
N GLN A 4 -3.96 11.13 6.70
CA GLN A 4 -3.46 10.04 5.89
C GLN A 4 -2.61 9.18 6.81
N ASN A 5 -3.32 8.33 7.54
CA ASN A 5 -2.83 7.41 8.53
C ASN A 5 -1.67 6.65 7.89
N LYS A 6 -0.51 6.69 8.54
CA LYS A 6 0.67 5.85 8.28
C LYS A 6 0.34 4.37 8.54
N GLN A 7 -0.77 3.87 8.03
CA GLN A 7 -1.20 2.50 8.19
C GLN A 7 -0.39 1.66 7.21
N VAL A 8 0.38 0.76 7.79
CA VAL A 8 1.20 -0.21 7.06
C VAL A 8 0.34 -1.46 6.88
N TYR A 9 -0.02 -1.75 5.64
CA TYR A 9 -0.79 -2.92 5.26
C TYR A 9 0.13 -4.09 4.95
N HIS A 10 -0.18 -5.26 5.48
CA HIS A 10 0.67 -6.43 5.32
C HIS A 10 0.34 -7.18 4.02
N PRO A 11 1.32 -7.87 3.43
CA PRO A 11 1.06 -8.77 2.31
C PRO A 11 -0.03 -9.78 2.65
N GLY A 12 -1.02 -9.92 1.75
CA GLY A 12 -2.19 -10.78 1.94
C GLY A 12 -3.42 -10.08 2.55
N GLU A 13 -3.29 -8.87 3.10
CA GLU A 13 -4.44 -8.07 3.51
C GLU A 13 -5.23 -7.56 2.29
N ILE A 14 -6.52 -7.32 2.49
CA ILE A 14 -7.39 -6.72 1.48
C ILE A 14 -7.11 -5.22 1.45
N VAL A 15 -6.80 -4.71 0.26
CA VAL A 15 -6.64 -3.28 -0.03
C VAL A 15 -7.94 -2.56 0.35
N PRO A 16 -7.91 -1.65 1.34
CA PRO A 16 -9.10 -0.95 1.79
C PRO A 16 -9.50 0.17 0.85
N GLU A 17 -8.59 0.71 0.02
CA GLU A 17 -8.87 1.82 -0.87
C GLU A 17 -8.05 1.72 -2.16
N SER A 18 -8.61 2.15 -3.29
CA SER A 18 -7.85 2.20 -4.54
C SER A 18 -6.85 3.36 -4.48
N GLY A 19 -5.62 3.12 -4.91
CA GLY A 19 -4.54 4.11 -4.81
C GLY A 19 -3.16 3.55 -5.09
N ILE A 20 -2.18 4.43 -4.94
CA ILE A 20 -0.76 4.13 -5.00
C ILE A 20 -0.29 3.86 -3.59
N TYR A 21 0.20 2.64 -3.38
CA TYR A 21 0.85 2.21 -2.16
C TYR A 21 2.36 2.14 -2.37
N GLU A 22 3.13 2.47 -1.36
CA GLU A 22 4.59 2.37 -1.38
C GLU A 22 5.07 1.45 -0.27
N CYS A 23 6.05 0.60 -0.55
CA CYS A 23 6.65 -0.23 0.48
C CYS A 23 7.47 0.60 1.48
N ASP A 24 7.31 0.30 2.77
CA ASP A 24 8.07 0.94 3.86
C ASP A 24 9.58 0.64 3.87
N CYS A 25 10.04 -0.23 2.97
CA CYS A 25 11.45 -0.57 2.81
C CYS A 25 12.34 0.63 2.45
N GLY A 26 11.78 1.72 1.92
CA GLY A 26 12.56 2.84 1.38
C GLY A 26 13.22 2.55 0.03
N LYS A 27 12.96 1.39 -0.56
CA LYS A 27 13.36 1.01 -1.94
C LYS A 27 12.36 1.51 -3.01
N ALA A 28 11.39 2.36 -2.64
CA ALA A 28 10.37 2.92 -3.54
C ALA A 28 9.62 1.85 -4.37
N HIS A 29 9.18 0.75 -3.74
CA HIS A 29 8.32 -0.21 -4.42
C HIS A 29 6.90 0.34 -4.46
N GLU A 30 6.44 0.71 -5.64
CA GLU A 30 5.10 1.23 -5.86
C GLU A 30 4.15 0.08 -6.23
N PHE A 31 3.03 0.02 -5.53
CA PHE A 31 1.92 -0.87 -5.80
C PHE A 31 0.68 -0.01 -6.10
N ASN A 32 0.39 0.14 -7.38
CA ASN A 32 -0.82 0.78 -7.87
C ASN A 32 -1.95 -0.25 -7.93
N THR A 33 -3.09 0.08 -7.33
CA THR A 33 -4.31 -0.68 -7.45
C THR A 33 -5.49 0.24 -7.74
N ASP A 34 -6.06 0.07 -8.94
CA ASP A 34 -7.26 0.79 -9.39
C ASP A 34 -8.55 0.24 -8.75
N VAL A 35 -8.52 -1.03 -8.32
CA VAL A 35 -9.66 -1.74 -7.73
C VAL A 35 -9.47 -1.97 -6.23
N LYS A 36 -10.45 -1.49 -5.43
CA LYS A 36 -10.61 -1.79 -4.01
C LYS A 36 -10.97 -3.26 -3.85
N GLY A 37 -10.35 -3.96 -2.89
CA GLY A 37 -10.64 -5.38 -2.63
C GLY A 37 -9.58 -6.35 -3.16
N HIS A 38 -8.58 -5.88 -3.91
CA HIS A 38 -7.43 -6.69 -4.25
C HIS A 38 -6.59 -6.99 -2.99
N ARG A 39 -5.88 -8.12 -2.96
CA ARG A 39 -4.95 -8.40 -1.86
C ARG A 39 -3.59 -7.82 -2.16
N PHE A 40 -2.93 -7.27 -1.14
CA PHE A 40 -1.54 -6.84 -1.27
C PHE A 40 -0.66 -8.02 -1.69
N PRO A 41 0.19 -7.86 -2.70
CA PRO A 41 1.06 -8.94 -3.15
C PRO A 41 2.04 -9.33 -2.04
N PRO A 42 2.44 -10.61 -1.96
CA PRO A 42 3.49 -11.04 -1.05
C PRO A 42 4.76 -10.26 -1.34
N MET A 43 5.39 -9.75 -0.28
CA MET A 43 6.65 -9.04 -0.46
C MET A 43 7.75 -10.02 -0.85
N HIS A 44 8.62 -9.56 -1.74
CA HIS A 44 9.80 -10.32 -2.14
C HIS A 44 10.63 -10.64 -0.89
N HIS A 45 11.20 -11.85 -0.85
CA HIS A 45 12.00 -12.34 0.27
C HIS A 45 13.20 -11.44 0.64
N ASP A 46 13.61 -10.55 -0.28
CA ASP A 46 14.71 -9.58 -0.13
C ASP A 46 14.23 -8.16 0.26
N CYS A 47 12.94 -7.97 0.50
CA CYS A 47 12.41 -6.68 0.95
C CYS A 47 12.48 -6.61 2.49
N PRO A 48 13.32 -5.75 3.09
CA PRO A 48 13.28 -5.50 4.53
C PRO A 48 12.01 -4.76 4.99
N GLY A 49 11.17 -4.31 4.05
CA GLY A 49 9.86 -3.76 4.36
C GLY A 49 8.89 -4.84 4.86
N GLY A 50 8.04 -4.49 5.83
CA GLY A 50 7.01 -5.36 6.41
C GLY A 50 5.57 -5.07 5.94
N GLY A 51 5.34 -3.92 5.30
CA GLY A 51 4.09 -3.68 4.58
C GLY A 51 4.12 -2.54 3.57
N TRP A 52 2.92 -2.20 3.13
CA TRP A 52 2.56 -1.24 2.13
C TRP A 52 1.92 -0.02 2.80
N LYS A 53 2.41 1.18 2.51
CA LYS A 53 1.87 2.44 3.02
C LYS A 53 1.10 3.14 1.91
N LEU A 54 -0.08 3.65 2.20
CA LEU A 54 -0.81 4.45 1.22
C LEU A 54 -0.02 5.74 0.97
N ARG A 55 0.40 5.95 -0.27
CA ARG A 55 1.11 7.15 -0.71
C ARG A 55 0.12 8.16 -1.29
N GLU A 56 -0.76 7.70 -2.18
CA GLU A 56 -1.74 8.54 -2.85
C GLU A 56 -3.04 7.74 -3.05
N ALA A 57 -4.14 8.19 -2.45
CA ALA A 57 -5.46 7.63 -2.72
C ALA A 57 -5.94 8.08 -4.11
N THR A 58 -6.52 7.17 -4.89
CA THR A 58 -7.07 7.53 -6.21
C THR A 58 -8.43 8.23 -6.11
N HIS A 59 -9.13 8.11 -4.98
CA HIS A 59 -10.34 8.89 -4.72
C HIS A 59 -9.96 10.32 -4.28
N ALA A 60 -9.91 11.23 -5.25
CA ALA A 60 -10.06 12.65 -4.99
C ALA A 60 -11.55 12.95 -4.77
N ASP A 61 -11.91 13.35 -3.55
CA ASP A 61 -13.13 14.13 -3.25
C ASP A 61 -12.86 15.62 -3.51
#